data_AF-A0A1F9S9L9-F1
#
_entry.id   AF-A0A1F9S9L9-F1
#
_cell.length_a   1.000
_cell.length_b   1.000
_cell.length_c   1.000
_cell.angle_alpha   90.00
_cell.angle_beta   90.00
_cell.angle_gamma   90.00
#
_symmetry.space_group_name_H-M   'P 1'
#
loop_
_entity.id
_entity.type
_entity.pdbx_description
1 polymer ?
#
loop_
_entity_poly.entity_id
_entity_poly.type
_entity_poly.pdbx_seq_one_letter_code
_entity_poly.pdbx_strand_id
1 'polypeptide(L)' 'MLKKLRGSKLFLAGAALLVVGSAPLLLYLLYEFVTGRTGGNPIGLGLLLFVSFWPAVILMGIGAFSALLRRNGGGNP' A
#
# COMPACT_ATOMS: atom_id res chain seq x y z
N MET A 1 -4.22 -3.42 -17.99
CA MET A 1 -4.54 -3.80 -16.61
C MET A 1 -4.35 -2.63 -15.63
N LEU A 2 -3.19 -1.97 -15.60
CA LEU A 2 -2.91 -0.81 -14.72
C LEU A 2 -3.89 0.37 -14.86
N LYS A 3 -4.32 0.73 -16.08
CA LYS A 3 -5.25 1.86 -16.31
C LYS A 3 -6.61 1.68 -15.60
N LYS A 4 -7.10 0.44 -15.46
CA LYS A 4 -8.37 0.15 -14.76
C LYS A 4 -8.21 0.12 -13.25
N LEU A 5 -7.08 -0.38 -12.73
CA LEU A 5 -6.76 -0.36 -11.30
C LEU A 5 -6.63 1.08 -10.77
N ARG A 6 -6.01 1.97 -11.56
CA ARG A 6 -5.95 3.42 -11.28
C ARG A 6 -7.32 4.11 -11.26
N GLY A 7 -8.35 3.54 -11.87
CA GLY A 7 -9.71 4.07 -11.85
C GLY A 7 -10.49 3.71 -10.57
N SER A 8 -10.02 2.73 -9.80
CA SER A 8 -10.68 2.29 -8.57
C SER A 8 -10.18 3.14 -7.39
N LYS A 9 -11.03 4.04 -6.90
CA LYS A 9 -10.73 4.92 -5.75
C LYS A 9 -10.30 4.13 -4.51
N LEU A 10 -10.88 2.93 -4.31
CA LEU A 10 -10.52 2.02 -3.21
C LEU A 10 -9.12 1.44 -3.36
N PHE A 11 -8.76 1.03 -4.58
CA PHE A 11 -7.40 0.57 -4.87
C PHE A 11 -6.37 1.67 -4.64
N LEU A 12 -6.69 2.90 -5.07
CA LEU A 12 -5.81 4.06 -4.88
C LEU A 12 -5.67 4.45 -3.41
N ALA A 13 -6.77 4.41 -2.65
CA ALA A 13 -6.76 4.67 -1.20
C ALA A 13 -5.91 3.63 -0.46
N GLY A 14 -6.06 2.34 -0.78
CA GLY A 14 -5.21 1.29 -0.23
C GLY A 14 -3.74 1.46 -0.61
N ALA A 15 -3.44 1.80 -1.87
CA ALA A 15 -2.07 2.07 -2.31
C ALA A 15 -1.46 3.29 -1.61
N ALA A 16 -2.22 4.37 -1.43
CA ALA A 16 -1.77 5.55 -0.69
C ALA A 16 -1.49 5.22 0.78
N LEU A 17 -2.38 4.45 1.43
CA LEU A 17 -2.18 4.02 2.81
C LEU A 17 -0.94 3.13 2.95
N LEU A 18 -0.69 2.23 1.99
CA LEU A 18 0.52 1.40 1.96
C LEU A 18 1.78 2.27 1.88
N VAL A 19 1.78 3.28 1.01
CA VAL A 19 2.94 4.17 0.82
C VAL A 19 3.16 5.01 2.08
N VAL A 20 2.12 5.65 2.61
CA VAL A 20 2.23 6.49 3.82
C VAL A 20 2.63 5.66 5.04
N GLY A 21 2.14 4.42 5.16
CA GLY A 21 2.45 3.51 6.25
C GLY A 21 3.85 2.92 6.21
N SER A 22 4.37 2.65 5.00
CA SER A 22 5.69 2.03 4.81
C SER A 22 6.83 3.04 4.64
N ALA A 23 6.55 4.24 4.13
CA ALA A 23 7.57 5.25 3.86
C ALA A 23 8.41 5.63 5.09
N PRO A 24 7.84 5.87 6.30
CA PRO A 24 8.63 6.26 7.46
C PRO A 24 9.68 5.20 7.85
N LEU A 25 9.29 3.92 7.82
CA LEU A 25 10.18 2.80 8.11
C LEU A 25 11.25 2.65 7.01
N LEU A 26 10.85 2.68 5.74
CA LEU A 26 11.77 2.57 4.61
C LEU A 26 12.80 3.71 4.59
N LEU A 27 12.36 4.94 4.86
CA LEU A 27 13.24 6.11 4.95
C LEU A 27 14.20 5.98 6.14
N TYR A 28 13.73 5.48 7.29
CA TYR A 28 14.58 5.21 8.43
C TYR A 28 15.65 4.16 8.11
N LEU A 29 15.26 3.02 7.53
CA LEU A 29 16.21 1.97 7.11
C LEU A 29 17.21 2.50 6.08
N LEU A 30 16.75 3.30 5.12
CA LEU A 30 17.61 3.92 4.11
C LEU A 30 18.60 4.89 4.75
N TYR A 31 18.15 5.69 5.72
CA TYR A 31 19.02 6.59 6.47
C TYR A 31 20.10 5.82 7.26
N GLU A 32 19.73 4.75 7.97
CA GLU A 32 20.69 3.92 8.69
C GLU A 32 21.68 3.25 7.71
N PHE A 33 21.19 2.76 6.57
CA PHE A 33 22.02 2.13 5.54
C PHE A 33 23.03 3.10 4.93
N VAL A 34 22.61 4.34 4.64
CA VAL A 34 23.47 5.36 4.00
C VAL A 34 24.46 5.98 4.99
N THR A 35 24.05 6.20 6.24
CA THR A 35 24.86 6.92 7.23
C THR A 35 25.66 6.02 8.16
N GLY A 36 25.31 4.73 8.25
CA GLY A 36 25.86 3.79 9.23
C GLY A 36 25.52 4.17 10.69
N ARG A 37 24.71 5.20 10.91
CA ARG A 37 24.31 5.65 12.24
C ARG A 37 23.11 4.84 12.70
N THR A 38 23.36 3.90 13.61
CA THR A 38 22.32 3.23 14.39
C THR A 38 22.03 4.10 15.61
N GLY A 39 20.81 4.61 15.73
CA GLY A 39 20.53 5.66 16.73
C GLY A 39 19.15 5.62 17.39
N GLY A 40 18.22 4.80 16.90
CA GLY A 40 16.87 4.72 17.44
C GLY A 40 16.34 3.29 17.47
N ASN A 41 15.27 3.07 18.25
CA ASN A 41 14.51 1.82 18.21
C ASN A 41 13.33 1.99 17.22
N PRO A 42 13.40 1.44 15.99
CA PRO A 42 12.37 1.63 14.97
C PRO A 42 11.09 0.82 15.22
N ILE A 43 10.90 0.25 16.41
CA ILE A 43 9.72 -0.59 16.71
C ILE A 43 8.40 0.16 16.46
N GLY A 44 8.36 1.47 16.75
CA GLY A 44 7.18 2.30 16.48
C GLY A 44 6.87 2.43 14.99
N LEU A 45 7.92 2.58 14.16
CA LEU A 45 7.79 2.60 12.70
C LEU A 45 7.40 1.22 12.16
N GLY A 46 7.90 0.14 12.78
CA GLY A 46 7.52 -1.25 12.49
C GLY A 46 6.04 -1.51 12.79
N LEU A 47 5.56 -1.04 13.93
CA LEU A 47 4.14 -1.14 14.32
C LEU A 47 3.25 -0.29 13.40
N LEU A 48 3.69 0.91 13.02
CA LEU A 48 2.98 1.75 12.08
C LEU A 48 2.83 1.06 10.72
N LEU A 49 3.91 0.46 10.19
CA LEU A 49 3.88 -0.36 8.99
C LEU A 49 2.87 -1.50 9.17
N PHE A 50 2.96 -2.27 10.26
CA PHE A 50 2.11 -3.44 10.48
C PHE A 50 0.62 -3.06 10.52
N VAL A 51 0.26 -2.02 11.27
CA VAL A 51 -1.14 -1.57 11.41
C VAL A 51 -1.68 -0.97 10.11
N SER A 52 -0.86 -0.24 9.35
CA SER A 52 -1.27 0.36 8.08
C SER A 52 -1.29 -0.62 6.90
N PHE A 53 -0.50 -1.70 6.98
CA PHE A 53 -0.37 -2.69 5.92
C PHE A 53 -1.66 -3.48 5.71
N TRP A 54 -2.30 -3.99 6.79
CA TRP A 54 -3.51 -4.81 6.65
C TRP A 54 -4.68 -4.06 6.00
N PRO A 55 -5.07 -2.86 6.46
CA PRO A 55 -6.15 -2.10 5.82
C PRO A 55 -5.80 -1.71 4.38
N ALA A 56 -4.52 -1.39 4.10
CA ALA A 56 -4.05 -1.08 2.76
C ALA A 56 -4.22 -2.26 1.80
N VAL A 57 -3.79 -3.46 2.21
CA VAL A 57 -3.92 -4.69 1.42
C VAL A 57 -5.39 -5.04 1.21
N ILE A 58 -6.24 -4.90 2.23
CA ILE A 58 -7.68 -5.15 2.12
C ILE A 58 -8.32 -4.20 1.09
N LEU A 59 -8.05 -2.90 1.20
CA LEU A 59 -8.58 -1.90 0.26
C LEU A 59 -8.09 -2.12 -1.17
N MET A 60 -6.81 -2.46 -1.35
CA MET A 60 -6.26 -2.82 -2.65
C MET A 60 -6.88 -4.11 -3.20
N GLY A 61 -7.06 -5.14 -2.36
CA GLY A 61 -7.68 -6.40 -2.73
C GLY A 61 -9.12 -6.23 -3.19
N ILE A 62 -9.94 -5.53 -2.39
CA ILE A 62 -11.33 -5.20 -2.75
C ILE A 62 -11.36 -4.38 -4.04
N GLY A 63 -10.55 -3.32 -4.12
CA GLY A 63 -10.49 -2.46 -5.30
C GLY A 63 -10.08 -3.21 -6.58
N ALA A 64 -9.16 -4.17 -6.47
CA ALA A 64 -8.74 -5.04 -7.58
C ALA A 64 -9.83 -6.06 -7.95
N PHE A 65 -10.48 -6.67 -6.96
CA PHE A 65 -11.55 -7.64 -7.19
C PHE A 65 -12.77 -6.98 -7.83
N SER A 66 -13.19 -5.79 -7.37
CA SER A 66 -14.25 -5.01 -8.02
C SER A 66 -13.91 -4.62 -9.46
N ALA A 67 -12.65 -4.28 -9.73
CA ALA A 67 -12.19 -3.99 -11.09
C ALA A 67 -12.20 -5.22 -12.00
N LEU A 68 -11.96 -6.41 -11.43
CA LEU A 68 -12.01 -7.69 -12.13
C LEU A 68 -13.45 -8.15 -12.40
N LEU A 69 -14.35 -8.02 -11.42
CA LEU A 69 -15.79 -8.29 -11.57
C LEU A 69 -16.42 -7.43 -12.67
N ARG A 70 -16.08 -6.14 -12.72
CA ARG A 70 -16.48 -5.23 -13.83
C ARG A 70 -15.93 -5.65 -15.18
N ARG A 71 -14.90 -6.50 -15.24
CA ARG A 71 -14.39 -7.07 -16.48
C ARG A 71 -15.23 -8.26 -16.93
N ASN A 72 -15.66 -9.11 -15.99
CA ASN A 72 -16.45 -10.31 -16.30
C ASN A 72 -17.94 -10.01 -16.53
N GLY A 73 -18.50 -8.99 -15.87
CA GLY A 73 -19.86 -8.50 -16.13
C GLY A 73 -19.98 -7.51 -17.30
N GLY A 74 -18.91 -7.34 -18.09
CA GLY A 74 -18.80 -6.35 -19.17
C GLY A 74 -18.78 -6.93 -20.59
N GLY A 75 -19.12 -8.20 -20.79
CA GLY A 75 -19.73 -8.70 -22.04
C GLY A 75 -21.12 -9.18 -21.66
N ASN A 76 -22.24 -8.75 -22.25
CA ASN A 76 -22.61 -8.26 -23.58
C ASN A 76 -23.82 -7.29 -23.45
N PRO A 77 -24.38 -6.73 -24.53
CA PRO A 77 -23.85 -6.39 -25.86
C PRO A 77 -23.65 -4.87 -26.07
#